data_AF-A0A9X7TSR3-F1
#
_entry.id   AF-A0A9X7TSR3-F1
#
_cell.length_a   1.000
_cell.length_b   1.000
_cell.length_c   1.000
_cell.angle_alpha   90.00
_cell.angle_beta   90.00
_cell.angle_gamma   90.00
#
_symmetry.space_group_name_H-M   'P 1'
#
loop_
_entity.id
_entity.type
_entity.pdbx_description
1 polymer ?
#
loop_
_entity_poly.entity_id
_entity_poly.type
_entity_poly.pdbx_seq_one_letter_code
_entity_poly.pdbx_strand_id
1 'polypeptide(L)'
;MVSIENEAKKLAATYARWLRNPQEALFGKQGGRGIVMVIYDKVKSAKTKDEIIKALDLSQYPDLDKATYNDLSRFFDELINKISQFDDQNAIKFTIEAFRYFQIALFTKIEDINKGYWA
;
A
#
# COMPACT_ATOMS: atom_id res chain seq x y z
N MET A 1 10.63 5.68 -22.05
CA MET A 1 10.18 4.45 -21.36
C MET A 1 10.08 4.78 -19.88
N VAL A 2 8.89 4.68 -19.26
CA VAL A 2 8.73 4.95 -17.82
C VAL A 2 9.31 3.75 -17.06
N SER A 3 10.19 3.98 -16.08
CA SER A 3 10.75 2.89 -15.28
C SER A 3 9.69 2.25 -14.38
N ILE A 4 9.86 0.97 -14.04
CA ILE A 4 9.05 0.26 -13.04
C ILE A 4 8.89 1.06 -11.75
N GLU A 5 9.97 1.72 -11.30
CA GLU A 5 9.97 2.57 -10.10
C GLU A 5 9.05 3.78 -10.26
N ASN A 6 9.07 4.46 -11.41
CA ASN A 6 8.21 5.61 -11.66
C ASN A 6 6.73 5.21 -11.72
N GLU A 7 6.41 4.05 -12.29
CA GLU A 7 5.04 3.53 -12.29
C GLU A 7 4.58 3.14 -10.88
N ALA A 8 5.43 2.46 -10.11
CA ALA A 8 5.16 2.11 -8.72
C ALA A 8 4.94 3.37 -7.85
N LYS A 9 5.79 4.39 -8.02
CA LYS A 9 5.66 5.68 -7.35
C LYS A 9 4.37 6.40 -7.71
N LYS A 10 3.99 6.41 -9.00
CA LYS A 10 2.74 7.03 -9.46
C LYS A 10 1.53 6.33 -8.85
N LEU A 11 1.50 5.00 -8.89
CA LEU A 11 0.43 4.20 -8.28
C LEU A 11 0.29 4.52 -6.79
N ALA A 12 1.40 4.44 -6.05
CA ALA A 12 1.46 4.73 -4.62
C ALA A 12 0.97 6.15 -4.30
N ALA A 13 1.49 7.17 -4.99
CA ALA A 13 1.11 8.56 -4.74
C ALA A 13 -0.37 8.81 -5.03
N THR A 14 -0.92 8.20 -6.09
CA THR A 14 -2.35 8.28 -6.39
C THR A 14 -3.16 7.77 -5.21
N TYR A 15 -2.98 6.51 -4.80
CA TYR A 15 -3.83 5.93 -3.75
C TYR A 15 -3.58 6.51 -2.36
N ALA A 16 -2.36 6.98 -2.06
CA ALA A 16 -2.06 7.66 -0.80
C ALA A 16 -2.87 8.96 -0.66
N ARG A 17 -3.07 9.67 -1.77
CA ARG A 17 -3.92 10.87 -1.80
C ARG A 17 -5.36 10.55 -1.43
N TRP A 18 -5.92 9.46 -1.94
CA TRP A 18 -7.32 9.07 -1.69
C TRP A 18 -7.56 8.42 -0.32
N LEU A 19 -6.53 7.86 0.32
CA LEU A 19 -6.67 7.19 1.61
C LEU A 19 -7.05 8.17 2.73
N ARG A 20 -8.27 8.04 3.26
CA ARG A 20 -8.83 9.00 4.24
C ARG A 20 -8.21 8.92 5.62
N ASN A 21 -7.77 7.74 6.05
CA ASN A 21 -7.18 7.53 7.38
C ASN A 21 -5.74 6.99 7.26
N PRO A 22 -4.77 7.85 6.90
CA PRO A 22 -3.38 7.42 6.75
C PRO A 22 -2.76 7.02 8.10
N GLN A 23 -3.23 7.59 9.21
CA GLN A 23 -2.74 7.28 10.55
C GLN A 23 -3.01 5.81 10.93
N GLU A 24 -4.24 5.33 10.79
CA GLU A 24 -4.57 3.93 11.05
C GLU A 24 -3.83 2.99 10.07
N ALA A 25 -3.75 3.36 8.80
CA ALA A 25 -3.12 2.51 7.80
C ALA A 25 -1.62 2.27 8.07
N LEU A 26 -0.91 3.30 8.54
CA LEU A 26 0.54 3.23 8.79
C LEU A 26 0.88 2.83 10.22
N PHE A 27 0.12 3.32 11.21
CA PHE A 27 0.41 3.18 12.64
C PHE A 27 -0.66 2.41 13.44
N GLY A 28 -1.73 1.93 12.80
CA GLY A 28 -2.82 1.25 13.49
C GLY A 28 -3.62 2.16 14.43
N LYS A 29 -4.70 1.62 15.03
CA LYS A 29 -5.59 2.37 15.92
C LYS A 29 -4.95 2.79 17.26
N GLN A 30 -3.93 2.07 17.72
CA GLN A 30 -3.31 2.23 19.04
C GLN A 30 -1.82 2.63 18.99
N GLY A 31 -1.32 3.12 17.85
CA GLY A 31 0.08 3.60 17.75
C GLY A 31 1.14 2.49 17.60
N GLY A 32 0.79 1.39 16.93
CA GLY A 32 1.68 0.26 16.62
C GLY A 32 1.98 0.14 15.13
N ARG A 33 2.07 -1.10 14.63
CA ARG A 33 2.25 -1.37 13.20
C ARG A 33 0.90 -1.38 12.50
N GLY A 34 0.67 -0.43 11.61
CA GLY A 34 -0.52 -0.39 10.76
C GLY A 34 -0.51 -1.49 9.70
N ILE A 35 -1.67 -1.71 9.10
CA ILE A 35 -1.87 -2.79 8.12
C ILE A 35 -0.91 -2.72 6.93
N VAL A 36 -0.58 -1.51 6.48
CA VAL A 36 0.38 -1.30 5.38
C VAL A 36 1.76 -1.86 5.74
N MET A 37 2.20 -1.64 6.99
CA MET A 37 3.48 -2.14 7.49
C MET A 37 3.47 -3.66 7.66
N VAL A 38 2.34 -4.25 8.05
CA VAL A 38 2.18 -5.70 8.23
C VAL A 38 2.23 -6.41 6.88
N ILE A 39 1.47 -5.91 5.91
CA ILE A 39 1.43 -6.49 4.56
C ILE A 39 2.78 -6.32 3.85
N TYR A 40 3.45 -5.17 4.02
CA TYR A 40 4.77 -4.97 3.44
C TYR A 40 5.79 -6.02 3.88
N ASP A 41 5.77 -6.47 5.14
CA ASP A 41 6.65 -7.54 5.62
C ASP A 41 6.34 -8.89 4.97
N LYS A 42 5.06 -9.21 4.78
CA LYS A 42 4.61 -10.40 4.04
C LYS A 42 5.09 -10.34 2.58
N VAL A 43 4.91 -9.20 1.92
CA VAL A 43 5.35 -8.98 0.53
C VAL A 43 6.87 -9.11 0.38
N LYS A 44 7.67 -8.57 1.30
CA LYS A 44 9.14 -8.72 1.27
C LYS A 44 9.59 -10.19 1.39
N SER A 45 8.77 -11.02 2.02
CA SER A 45 9.06 -12.44 2.21
C SER A 45 8.56 -13.31 1.06
N ALA A 46 7.67 -12.79 0.21
CA ALA A 46 7.07 -13.51 -0.89
C ALA A 46 8.10 -13.93 -1.96
N LYS A 47 7.89 -15.12 -2.52
CA LYS A 47 8.69 -15.73 -3.58
C LYS A 47 7.91 -15.89 -4.88
N THR A 48 6.59 -15.77 -4.83
CA THR A 48 5.69 -15.91 -5.98
C THR A 48 4.64 -14.81 -6.00
N LYS A 49 4.05 -14.56 -7.18
CA LYS A 49 2.93 -13.63 -7.33
C LYS A 49 1.71 -14.07 -6.51
N ASP A 50 1.47 -15.37 -6.37
CA ASP A 50 0.35 -15.89 -5.56
C ASP A 50 0.51 -15.58 -4.07
N GLU A 51 1.75 -15.61 -3.55
CA GLU A 51 2.04 -15.21 -2.17
C GLU A 51 1.81 -13.71 -1.95
N ILE A 52 2.08 -12.87 -2.96
CA ILE A 52 1.72 -11.45 -2.92
C ILE A 52 0.21 -11.29 -2.84
N ILE A 53 -0.54 -11.95 -3.72
CA ILE A 53 -2.01 -11.86 -3.75
C ILE A 53 -2.61 -12.29 -2.39
N LYS A 54 -2.11 -13.38 -1.79
CA LYS A 54 -2.50 -13.81 -0.45
C LYS A 54 -2.14 -12.79 0.64
N ALA A 55 -1.00 -12.11 0.51
CA ALA A 55 -0.61 -11.07 1.46
C ALA A 55 -1.52 -9.82 1.39
N LEU A 56 -2.04 -9.52 0.20
CA LEU A 56 -2.91 -8.38 -0.09
C LEU A 56 -4.39 -8.61 0.30
N ASP A 57 -4.78 -9.82 0.65
CA ASP A 57 -6.16 -10.11 1.04
C ASP A 57 -6.51 -9.47 2.40
N LEU A 58 -7.31 -8.40 2.33
CA LEU A 58 -7.74 -7.61 3.48
C LEU A 58 -8.78 -8.30 4.36
N SER A 59 -9.44 -9.37 3.89
CA SER A 59 -10.44 -10.09 4.69
C SER A 59 -9.85 -10.73 5.94
N GLN A 60 -8.52 -10.92 5.97
CA GLN A 60 -7.75 -11.37 7.12
C GLN A 60 -7.71 -10.37 8.28
N TYR A 61 -8.17 -9.12 8.09
CA TYR A 61 -8.05 -8.03 9.06
C TYR A 61 -9.42 -7.38 9.36
N PRO A 62 -10.30 -8.06 10.12
CA PRO A 62 -11.68 -7.63 10.35
C PRO A 62 -11.80 -6.33 11.16
N ASP A 63 -10.76 -5.94 11.90
CA ASP A 63 -10.79 -4.78 12.79
C ASP A 63 -10.49 -3.44 12.11
N LEU A 64 -10.26 -3.42 10.79
CA LEU A 64 -10.01 -2.20 10.04
C LEU A 64 -11.26 -1.31 10.01
N ASP A 65 -11.06 0.00 10.15
CA ASP A 65 -12.13 0.94 9.84
C ASP A 65 -12.62 0.77 8.39
N LYS A 66 -13.93 0.94 8.18
CA LYS A 66 -14.57 0.76 6.87
C LYS A 66 -13.99 1.70 5.81
N ALA A 67 -13.61 2.93 6.15
CA ALA A 67 -13.00 3.85 5.20
C ALA A 67 -11.60 3.35 4.79
N THR A 68 -10.79 2.97 5.77
CA THR A 68 -9.44 2.43 5.57
C THR A 68 -9.48 1.15 4.74
N TYR A 69 -10.38 0.22 5.05
CA TYR A 69 -10.59 -1.00 4.29
C TYR A 69 -10.87 -0.70 2.81
N ASN A 70 -11.89 0.12 2.53
CA ASN A 70 -12.29 0.41 1.15
C ASN A 70 -11.20 1.12 0.35
N ASP A 71 -10.49 2.06 0.96
CA ASP A 71 -9.45 2.83 0.29
C ASP A 71 -8.21 1.95 0.01
N LEU A 72 -7.84 1.05 0.93
CA LEU A 72 -6.78 0.07 0.71
C LEU A 72 -7.16 -1.01 -0.29
N SER A 73 -8.41 -1.49 -0.29
CA SER A 73 -8.89 -2.45 -1.29
C SER A 73 -8.69 -1.90 -2.70
N ARG A 74 -9.04 -0.63 -2.95
CA ARG A 74 -8.82 0.00 -4.27
C ARG A 74 -7.35 0.03 -4.69
N PHE A 75 -6.45 0.33 -3.75
CA PHE A 75 -5.02 0.30 -4.01
C PHE A 75 -4.55 -1.13 -4.35
N PHE A 76 -5.00 -2.12 -3.59
CA PHE A 76 -4.59 -3.51 -3.77
C PHE A 76 -5.16 -4.12 -5.04
N ASP A 77 -6.40 -3.82 -5.40
CA ASP A 77 -7.02 -4.27 -6.65
C ASP A 77 -6.22 -3.73 -7.85
N GLU A 78 -5.86 -2.45 -7.85
CA GLU A 78 -5.06 -1.87 -8.93
C GLU A 78 -3.63 -2.45 -8.95
N LEU A 79 -3.04 -2.68 -7.79
CA LEU A 79 -1.73 -3.34 -7.68
C LEU A 79 -1.77 -4.77 -8.23
N ILE A 80 -2.80 -5.56 -7.89
CA ILE A 80 -3.01 -6.92 -8.38
C ILE A 80 -3.21 -6.92 -9.90
N ASN A 81 -4.05 -6.02 -10.40
CA ASN A 81 -4.27 -5.84 -11.84
C ASN A 81 -2.96 -5.52 -12.56
N LYS A 82 -2.16 -4.62 -12.00
CA LYS A 82 -0.88 -4.21 -12.56
C LYS A 82 0.14 -5.35 -12.62
N ILE A 83 0.28 -6.12 -11.54
CA ILE A 83 1.23 -7.24 -11.49
C ILE A 83 0.73 -8.51 -12.18
N SER A 84 -0.56 -8.58 -12.57
CA SER A 84 -1.14 -9.74 -13.26
C SER A 84 -0.34 -10.13 -14.52
N GLN A 85 0.13 -9.11 -15.25
CA GLN A 85 0.90 -9.25 -16.49
C GLN A 85 2.40 -9.48 -16.27
N PHE A 86 2.88 -9.45 -15.02
CA PHE A 86 4.29 -9.62 -14.70
C PHE A 86 4.61 -11.08 -14.38
N ASP A 87 5.85 -11.47 -14.67
CA ASP A 87 6.47 -12.64 -14.05
C ASP A 87 6.65 -12.42 -12.53
N ASP A 88 6.92 -13.50 -11.79
CA ASP A 88 7.06 -13.45 -10.34
C ASP A 88 8.12 -12.44 -9.88
N GLN A 89 9.27 -12.38 -10.56
CA GLN A 89 10.37 -11.52 -10.16
C GLN A 89 10.00 -10.03 -10.29
N ASN A 90 9.37 -9.66 -11.40
CA ASN A 90 8.93 -8.31 -11.68
C ASN A 90 7.71 -7.92 -10.83
N ALA A 91 6.79 -8.85 -10.56
CA ALA A 91 5.68 -8.66 -9.63
C ALA A 91 6.18 -8.33 -8.22
N ILE A 92 7.16 -9.10 -7.71
CA ILE A 92 7.76 -8.87 -6.38
C ILE A 92 8.44 -7.51 -6.34
N LYS A 93 9.31 -7.19 -7.31
CA LYS A 93 10.03 -5.91 -7.37
C LYS A 93 9.05 -4.74 -7.40
N PHE A 94 8.06 -4.78 -8.29
CA PHE A 94 7.07 -3.71 -8.43
C PHE A 94 6.26 -3.51 -7.14
N THR A 95 5.82 -4.61 -6.52
CA THR A 95 5.01 -4.56 -5.28
C THR A 95 5.82 -3.97 -4.13
N ILE A 96 7.09 -4.38 -3.96
CA ILE A 96 7.98 -3.82 -2.93
C ILE A 96 8.16 -2.32 -3.13
N GLU A 97 8.44 -1.87 -4.36
CA GLU A 97 8.59 -0.45 -4.66
C GLU A 97 7.30 0.34 -4.45
N ALA A 98 6.14 -0.21 -4.86
CA ALA A 98 4.85 0.42 -4.64
C ALA A 98 4.58 0.62 -3.13
N PHE A 99 4.85 -0.38 -2.30
CA PHE A 99 4.69 -0.26 -0.84
C PHE A 99 5.68 0.71 -0.21
N ARG A 100 6.93 0.78 -0.68
CA ARG A 100 7.92 1.76 -0.20
C ARG A 100 7.45 3.19 -0.44
N TYR A 101 7.08 3.49 -1.68
CA TYR A 101 6.57 4.83 -2.01
C TYR A 101 5.22 5.12 -1.34
N PHE A 102 4.38 4.11 -1.13
CA PHE A 102 3.10 4.29 -0.45
C PHE A 102 3.33 4.71 1.00
N GLN A 103 4.21 4.02 1.74
CA GLN A 103 4.57 4.39 3.12
C GLN A 103 5.13 5.82 3.20
N ILE A 104 6.03 6.20 2.29
CA ILE A 104 6.58 7.57 2.22
C ILE A 104 5.45 8.58 2.00
N ALA A 105 4.58 8.35 1.01
CA ALA A 105 3.48 9.24 0.69
C ALA A 105 2.46 9.36 1.83
N LEU A 106 2.18 8.27 2.54
CA LEU A 106 1.33 8.29 3.73
C LEU A 106 1.97 9.09 4.87
N PHE A 107 3.27 8.91 5.10
CA PHE A 107 3.98 9.67 6.13
C PHE A 107 3.95 11.17 5.84
N THR A 108 4.28 11.57 4.60
CA THR A 108 4.19 12.98 4.18
C THR A 108 2.79 13.53 4.35
N LYS A 109 1.76 12.76 3.93
CA LYS A 109 0.36 13.16 4.11
C LYS A 109 -0.01 13.39 5.58
N ILE A 110 0.46 12.54 6.49
CA ILE A 110 0.23 12.69 7.93
C ILE A 110 0.91 13.96 8.45
N GLU A 111 2.15 14.21 8.04
CA GLU A 111 2.86 15.44 8.42
C GLU A 111 2.15 16.71 7.92
N ASP A 112 1.64 16.69 6.68
CA ASP A 112 0.91 17.81 6.10
C ASP A 112 -0.39 18.08 6.86
N ILE A 113 -1.16 17.02 7.19
CA ILE A 113 -2.37 17.12 8.03
C ILE A 113 -2.02 17.72 9.40
N ASN A 114 -0.96 17.25 10.04
CA ASN A 114 -0.53 17.75 11.35
C ASN A 114 -0.08 19.21 11.33
N LYS A 115 0.45 19.69 10.19
CA LYS A 115 0.81 21.09 9.96
C LYS A 115 -0.39 21.96 9.55
N GLY A 116 -1.57 21.37 9.35
CA GLY A 116 -2.77 22.07 8.88
C GLY A 116 -2.78 22.37 7.38
N TYR A 117 -1.90 21.73 6.60
CA TYR A 117 -1.92 21.80 5.14
C TYR A 117 -2.97 20.80 4.62
N TRP A 118 -4.17 21.28 4.34
CA TRP A 118 -5.22 20.49 3.70
C TRP A 118 -5.01 20.50 2.18
N ALA A 119 -4.69 19.35 1.59
CA ALA A 119 -4.58 19.14 0.15
C ALA A 119 -5.57 18.07 -0.35
#